data_AF-A0A7C0Z0Z7-F1
#
_entry.id   AF-A0A7C0Z0Z7-F1
#
_cell.length_a   1.000
_cell.length_b   1.000
_cell.length_c   1.000
_cell.angle_alpha   90.00
_cell.angle_beta   90.00
_cell.angle_gamma   90.00
#
_symmetry.space_group_name_H-M   'P 1'
#
loop_
_entity.id
_entity.type
_entity.pdbx_description
1 polymer ?
#
loop_
_entity_poly.entity_id
_entity_poly.type
_entity_poly.pdbx_seq_one_letter_code
_entity_poly.pdbx_strand_id
1 'polypeptide(L)'
;SFESLAVQNPSAFTLLPIEERKFREETGKIKEIEGLPIYEPNKKQILDYLIKEYLGLVFYQVILETKLSELSARTVAMEEAGENAQELIKQITLKYFREKREQTTKSINDLYSHHKIFQTI
;
A
#
# COMPACT_ATOMS: atom_id res chain seq x y z
N SER A 1 -7.85 6.78 -5.27
CA SER A 1 -8.83 6.22 -4.31
C SER A 1 -8.34 4.86 -3.88
N PHE A 2 -8.68 4.40 -2.68
CA PHE A 2 -8.38 3.03 -2.27
C PHE A 2 -9.38 2.07 -2.91
N GLU A 3 -8.92 1.23 -3.84
CA GLU A 3 -9.78 0.21 -4.48
C GLU A 3 -9.47 -1.19 -3.97
N SER A 4 -8.19 -1.52 -3.76
CA SER A 4 -7.75 -2.85 -3.33
C SER A 4 -6.37 -2.80 -2.65
N LEU A 5 -6.03 -3.87 -1.92
CA LEU A 5 -4.73 -4.00 -1.26
C LEU A 5 -3.56 -4.11 -2.25
N ALA A 6 -3.78 -4.79 -3.38
CA ALA A 6 -2.72 -5.11 -4.35
C ALA A 6 -2.52 -4.04 -5.43
N VAL A 7 -3.51 -3.17 -5.67
CA VAL A 7 -3.49 -2.19 -6.76
C VAL A 7 -3.87 -0.83 -6.20
N GLN A 8 -2.95 0.13 -6.31
CA GLN A 8 -3.15 1.52 -5.92
C GLN A 8 -3.10 2.41 -7.16
N ASN A 9 -4.26 2.86 -7.64
CA ASN A 9 -4.36 3.79 -8.75
C ASN A 9 -4.61 5.21 -8.23
N PRO A 10 -3.65 6.15 -8.38
CA PRO A 10 -3.88 7.53 -8.01
C PRO A 10 -4.92 8.15 -8.95
N SER A 11 -5.99 8.69 -8.38
CA SER A 11 -7.04 9.39 -9.12
C SER A 11 -7.07 10.86 -8.69
N ALA A 12 -7.18 11.75 -9.67
CA ALA A 12 -7.37 13.18 -9.44
C ALA A 12 -8.82 13.54 -9.81
N PHE A 13 -9.48 14.30 -8.95
CA PHE A 13 -10.80 14.85 -9.23
C PHE A 13 -10.81 16.34 -8.95
N THR A 14 -11.53 17.10 -9.78
CA THR A 14 -11.73 18.52 -9.58
C THR A 14 -12.85 18.72 -8.57
N LEU A 15 -12.50 19.15 -7.35
CA LEU A 15 -13.48 19.44 -6.29
C LEU A 15 -14.16 20.80 -6.52
N LEU A 16 -13.39 21.81 -6.91
CA LEU A 16 -13.85 23.16 -7.22
C LEU A 16 -13.15 23.66 -8.49
N PRO A 17 -13.81 24.49 -9.32
CA PRO A 17 -15.19 24.97 -9.21
C PRO A 17 -16.23 23.91 -9.59
N ILE A 18 -17.43 24.02 -9.02
CA ILE A 18 -18.55 23.13 -9.32
C ILE A 18 -19.08 23.43 -10.72
N GLU A 19 -18.99 22.48 -11.64
CA GLU A 19 -19.54 22.63 -13.00
C GLU A 19 -21.07 22.53 -12.98
N GLU A 20 -21.76 23.65 -13.22
CA GLU A 20 -23.23 23.73 -13.24
C GLU A 20 -23.90 22.74 -14.22
N ARG A 21 -23.17 22.34 -15.29
CA ARG A 21 -23.65 21.39 -16.29
C ARG A 21 -23.96 20.01 -15.70
N LYS A 22 -23.19 19.54 -14.70
CA LYS A 22 -23.40 18.22 -14.08
C LYS A 22 -24.70 18.15 -13.26
N PHE A 23 -25.12 19.27 -12.66
CA PHE A 23 -26.36 19.35 -11.89
C PHE A 23 -27.61 19.39 -12.77
N ARG A 24 -27.52 19.91 -14.00
CA ARG A 24 -28.66 19.94 -14.93
C ARG A 24 -29.02 18.57 -15.50
N GLU A 25 -28.07 17.66 -15.63
CA GLU A 25 -28.31 16.32 -16.15
C GLU A 25 -28.99 15.40 -15.10
N GLU A 26 -28.69 15.59 -13.82
CA GLU A 26 -29.30 14.82 -12.72
C GLU A 26 -30.67 15.35 -12.26
N THR A 27 -30.98 16.63 -12.50
CA THR A 27 -32.23 17.28 -12.06
C THR A 27 -33.46 16.93 -12.90
N GLY A 28 -33.31 16.19 -14.01
CA GLY A 28 -34.40 15.78 -14.89
C GLY A 28 -35.46 14.86 -14.27
N LYS A 29 -35.30 14.42 -13.01
CA LYS A 29 -36.24 13.54 -12.29
C LYS A 29 -36.67 14.06 -10.90
N ILE A 30 -36.38 15.30 -10.55
CA ILE A 30 -36.88 15.85 -9.29
C ILE A 30 -38.34 16.26 -9.52
N LYS A 31 -39.28 15.45 -9.02
CA LYS A 31 -40.68 15.86 -8.91
C LYS A 31 -40.69 17.18 -8.13
N GLU A 32 -41.25 18.23 -8.74
CA GLU A 32 -41.54 19.46 -8.02
C GLU A 32 -42.33 19.09 -6.76
N ILE A 33 -41.72 19.30 -5.60
CA ILE A 33 -42.41 19.15 -4.33
C ILE A 33 -43.40 20.31 -4.28
N GLU A 34 -44.68 20.01 -4.52
CA GLU A 34 -45.75 20.99 -4.37
C GLU A 34 -45.82 21.43 -2.90
N GLY A 35 -45.33 22.64 -2.65
CA GLY A 35 -45.21 23.24 -1.32
C GLY A 35 -43.77 23.67 -1.04
N LEU A 36 -43.53 25.00 -0.99
CA LEU A 36 -42.26 25.56 -0.56
C LEU A 36 -42.01 25.13 0.90
N PRO A 37 -40.98 24.32 1.19
CA PRO A 37 -40.59 24.06 2.57
C PRO A 37 -40.26 25.40 3.22
N ILE A 38 -40.77 25.64 4.42
CA ILE A 38 -40.35 26.79 5.21
C ILE A 38 -38.94 26.46 5.71
N TYR A 39 -37.94 27.18 5.18
CA TYR A 39 -36.55 27.03 5.59
C TYR A 39 -36.29 27.92 6.80
N GLU A 40 -35.95 27.31 7.92
CA GLU A 40 -35.38 27.98 9.08
C GLU A 40 -33.95 27.47 9.26
N PRO A 41 -32.88 28.27 9.13
CA PRO A 41 -32.76 29.70 8.78
C PRO A 41 -32.82 29.95 7.24
N ASN A 42 -32.42 31.13 6.74
CA ASN A 42 -32.52 31.47 5.30
C ASN A 42 -31.78 30.44 4.42
N LYS A 43 -32.36 30.09 3.25
CA LYS A 43 -31.75 29.22 2.22
C LYS A 43 -30.26 29.49 1.98
N LYS A 44 -29.86 30.76 1.92
CA LYS A 44 -28.45 31.15 1.73
C LYS A 44 -27.56 30.71 2.90
N GLN A 45 -28.04 30.86 4.13
CA GLN A 45 -27.30 30.48 5.33
C GLN A 45 -27.15 28.95 5.44
N ILE A 46 -28.20 28.20 5.05
CA ILE A 46 -28.14 26.74 4.98
C ILE A 46 -27.11 26.30 3.94
N LEU A 47 -27.13 26.90 2.75
CA LEU A 47 -26.17 26.58 1.69
C LEU A 47 -24.73 26.92 2.10
N ASP A 48 -24.49 28.08 2.70
CA ASP A 48 -23.16 28.49 3.19
C ASP A 48 -22.62 27.53 4.26
N TYR A 49 -23.49 26.99 5.11
CA TYR A 49 -23.13 25.95 6.08
C TYR A 49 -22.82 24.62 5.41
N LEU A 50 -23.72 24.14 4.55
CA LEU A 50 -23.57 22.86 3.85
C LEU A 50 -22.31 22.80 2.99
N ILE A 51 -21.96 23.89 2.31
CA ILE A 51 -20.73 23.95 1.49
C ILE A 51 -19.49 23.74 2.36
N LYS A 52 -19.42 24.37 3.55
CA LYS A 52 -18.29 24.23 4.47
C LYS A 52 -18.17 22.81 5.01
N GLU A 53 -19.29 22.23 5.46
CA GLU A 53 -19.32 20.86 5.95
C GLU A 53 -18.95 19.85 4.86
N TYR A 54 -19.49 20.02 3.64
CA TYR A 54 -19.17 19.17 2.50
C TYR A 54 -17.69 19.20 2.15
N LEU A 55 -17.07 20.38 2.08
CA LEU A 55 -15.63 20.52 1.85
C LEU A 55 -14.82 19.79 2.94
N GLY A 56 -15.18 19.98 4.22
CA GLY A 56 -14.55 19.29 5.33
C GLY A 56 -14.63 17.76 5.20
N LEU A 57 -15.80 17.24 4.86
CA LEU A 57 -16.03 15.81 4.66
C LEU A 57 -15.18 15.26 3.50
N VAL A 58 -15.14 15.96 2.36
CA VAL A 58 -14.36 15.54 1.19
C VAL A 58 -12.87 15.49 1.52
N PHE A 59 -12.32 16.51 2.17
CA PHE A 59 -10.91 16.48 2.58
C PHE A 59 -10.63 15.34 3.54
N TYR A 60 -11.51 15.13 4.52
CA TYR A 60 -11.37 14.03 5.47
C TYR A 60 -11.36 12.67 4.78
N GLN A 61 -12.28 12.45 3.84
CA GLN A 61 -12.33 11.23 3.03
C GLN A 61 -11.04 11.02 2.22
N VAL A 62 -10.56 12.06 1.53
CA VAL A 62 -9.32 11.98 0.73
C VAL A 62 -8.12 11.59 1.59
N ILE A 63 -7.98 12.19 2.77
CA ILE A 63 -6.88 11.90 3.69
C ILE A 63 -6.97 10.44 4.18
N LEU A 64 -8.17 10.00 4.56
CA LEU A 64 -8.39 8.62 5.01
C LEU A 64 -8.05 7.60 3.92
N GLU A 65 -8.56 7.82 2.70
CA GLU A 65 -8.28 6.93 1.56
C GLU A 65 -6.79 6.90 1.21
N THR A 66 -6.12 8.06 1.26
CA THR A 66 -4.67 8.14 1.01
C THR A 66 -3.88 7.35 2.05
N LYS A 67 -4.22 7.51 3.33
CA LYS A 67 -3.56 6.78 4.43
C LYS A 67 -3.77 5.27 4.35
N LEU A 68 -4.99 4.85 3.99
CA LEU A 68 -5.29 3.44 3.78
C LEU A 68 -4.49 2.89 2.60
N SER A 69 -4.44 3.62 1.49
CA SER A 69 -3.68 3.26 0.29
C SER A 69 -2.19 3.10 0.58
N GLU A 70 -1.62 4.04 1.35
CA GLU A 70 -0.22 4.00 1.78
C GLU A 70 0.06 2.78 2.65
N LEU A 71 -0.80 2.52 3.64
CA LEU A 71 -0.64 1.38 4.54
C LEU A 71 -0.66 0.07 3.76
N SER A 72 -1.60 -0.10 2.84
CA SER A 72 -1.70 -1.29 2.00
C SER A 72 -0.49 -1.48 1.08
N ALA A 73 -0.02 -0.41 0.44
CA ALA A 73 1.20 -0.47 -0.36
C ALA A 73 2.42 -0.86 0.49
N ARG A 74 2.50 -0.32 1.71
CA ARG A 74 3.57 -0.63 2.66
C ARG A 74 3.52 -2.08 3.13
N THR A 75 2.34 -2.62 3.44
CA THR A 75 2.22 -4.02 3.88
C THR A 75 2.66 -4.99 2.80
N VAL A 76 2.23 -4.77 1.55
CA VAL A 76 2.61 -5.62 0.41
C VAL A 76 4.13 -5.56 0.17
N ALA A 77 4.72 -4.37 0.19
CA ALA A 77 6.17 -4.21 0.03
C ALA A 77 6.96 -4.88 1.19
N MET A 78 6.43 -4.85 2.41
CA MET A 78 7.04 -5.52 3.56
C MET A 78 6.92 -7.04 3.50
N GLU A 79 5.80 -7.58 3.01
CA GLU A 79 5.63 -9.01 2.77
C GLU A 79 6.64 -9.52 1.73
N GLU A 80 6.75 -8.83 0.59
CA GLU A 80 7.73 -9.16 -0.46
C GLU A 80 9.17 -9.07 0.06
N ALA A 81 9.50 -8.03 0.84
CA ALA A 81 10.81 -7.93 1.48
C ALA A 81 11.08 -9.07 2.48
N GLY A 82 10.06 -9.52 3.21
CA GLY A 82 10.13 -10.64 4.13
C GLY A 82 10.41 -11.97 3.42
N GLU A 83 9.71 -12.24 2.32
CA GLU A 83 9.93 -13.42 1.48
C GLU A 83 11.35 -13.43 0.89
N ASN A 84 11.79 -12.30 0.33
CA ASN A 84 13.14 -12.15 -0.20
C ASN A 84 14.22 -12.37 0.87
N ALA A 85 14.01 -11.85 2.08
CA ALA A 85 14.93 -12.07 3.19
C ALA A 85 15.01 -13.55 3.61
N GLN A 86 13.88 -14.27 3.62
CA GLN A 86 13.87 -15.70 3.90
C GLN A 86 14.63 -16.50 2.84
N GLU A 87 14.48 -16.14 1.56
CA GLU A 87 15.24 -16.77 0.49
C GLU A 87 16.75 -16.54 0.66
N LEU A 88 17.16 -15.30 0.93
CA LEU A 88 18.54 -14.95 1.22
C LEU A 88 19.12 -15.73 2.39
N ILE A 89 18.38 -15.85 3.49
CA ILE A 89 18.80 -16.65 4.66
C ILE A 89 19.03 -18.10 4.26
N LYS A 90 18.12 -18.68 3.47
CA LYS A 90 18.24 -20.06 2.99
C LYS A 90 19.49 -20.23 2.13
N GLN A 91 19.74 -19.32 1.18
CA GLN A 91 20.91 -19.36 0.31
C GLN A 91 22.23 -19.24 1.10
N ILE A 92 22.31 -18.28 2.04
CA ILE A 92 23.49 -18.09 2.89
C ILE A 92 23.73 -19.31 3.78
N THR A 93 22.66 -19.89 4.34
CA THR A 93 22.76 -21.09 5.19
C THR A 93 23.31 -22.28 4.40
N LEU A 94 22.80 -22.51 3.19
CA LEU A 94 23.30 -23.57 2.32
C LEU A 94 24.77 -23.35 1.95
N LYS A 95 25.16 -22.12 1.64
CA LYS A 95 26.55 -21.74 1.36
C LYS A 95 27.46 -21.99 2.56
N TYR A 96 27.04 -21.59 3.76
CA TYR A 96 27.79 -21.81 5.00
C TYR A 96 28.07 -23.30 5.24
N PHE A 97 27.05 -24.16 5.11
CA PHE A 97 27.25 -25.60 5.29
C PHE A 97 28.12 -26.22 4.20
N ARG A 98 28.03 -25.74 2.95
CA ARG A 98 28.89 -26.18 1.86
C ARG A 98 30.36 -25.85 2.16
N GLU A 99 30.65 -24.60 2.52
CA GLU A 99 32.00 -24.14 2.87
C GLU A 99 32.54 -24.88 4.10
N LYS A 100 31.68 -25.11 5.11
CA LYS A 100 32.08 -25.87 6.30
C LYS A 100 32.46 -27.30 5.98
N ARG A 101 31.69 -27.98 5.10
CA ARG A 101 32.00 -29.34 4.64
C ARG A 101 33.31 -29.36 3.85
N GLU A 102 33.50 -28.41 2.94
CA GLU A 102 34.72 -28.29 2.15
C GLU A 102 35.96 -28.10 3.05
N GLN A 103 35.87 -27.26 4.08
CA GLN A 103 36.93 -27.09 5.08
C GLN A 103 37.25 -28.39 5.81
N THR A 104 36.23 -29.10 6.32
CA THR A 104 36.43 -30.39 7.00
C THR A 104 37.09 -31.41 6.07
N THR A 105 36.62 -31.53 4.83
CA THR A 105 37.21 -32.46 3.85
C THR A 105 38.65 -32.10 3.52
N LYS A 106 38.97 -30.81 3.36
CA LYS A 106 40.35 -30.34 3.16
C LYS A 106 41.24 -30.73 4.34
N SER A 107 40.82 -30.44 5.58
CA SER A 107 41.59 -30.80 6.77
C SER A 107 41.81 -32.31 6.89
N ILE A 108 40.81 -33.13 6.55
CA ILE A 108 40.96 -34.58 6.53
C ILE A 108 41.98 -35.02 5.45
N ASN A 109 41.91 -34.45 4.25
CA ASN A 109 42.83 -34.77 3.15
C ASN A 109 44.29 -34.37 3.48
N ASP A 110 44.48 -33.24 4.15
CA ASP A 110 45.79 -32.79 4.61
C ASP A 110 46.37 -33.79 5.64
N LEU A 111 45.56 -34.27 6.59
CA LEU A 111 45.98 -35.30 7.55
C LEU A 111 46.43 -36.59 6.87
N TYR A 112 45.67 -37.08 5.88
CA TYR A 112 46.06 -38.28 5.11
C TYR A 112 47.36 -38.08 4.33
N SER A 113 47.53 -36.90 3.72
CA SER A 113 48.74 -36.55 2.96
C SER A 113 49.97 -36.54 3.88
N HIS A 114 49.86 -35.93 5.07
CA HIS A 114 50.92 -35.96 6.07
C HIS A 114 51.24 -37.38 6.53
N HIS A 115 50.23 -38.19 6.90
CA HIS A 115 50.46 -39.56 7.34
C HIS A 115 51.18 -40.41 6.29
N LYS A 116 50.80 -40.27 5.02
CA LYS A 116 51.43 -40.99 3.90
C LYS A 116 52.89 -40.60 3.73
N ILE A 117 53.24 -39.32 3.89
CA ILE A 117 54.65 -38.86 3.85
C ILE A 117 55.47 -39.54 4.95
N PHE A 118 54.95 -39.61 6.18
CA PHE A 118 55.65 -40.27 7.30
C PHE A 118 55.85 -41.77 7.11
N GLN A 119 54.95 -42.47 6.42
CA GLN A 119 55.11 -43.90 6.12
C GLN A 119 56.07 -44.19 4.96
N THR A 120 56.39 -43.19 4.13
CA THR A 120 57.24 -43.37 2.93
C THR A 120 58.72 -43.08 3.22
N ILE A 121 59.05 -42.58 4.42
CA ILE A 121 60.41 -42.33 4.91
C ILE A 121 60.82 -43.48 5.83
#